data_AF-A0A4S2HFU5-F1
#
_entry.id   AF-A0A4S2HFU5-F1
#
_cell.length_a   1.000
_cell.length_b   1.000
_cell.length_c   1.000
_cell.angle_alpha   90.00
_cell.angle_beta   90.00
_cell.angle_gamma   90.00
#
_symmetry.space_group_name_H-M   'P 1'
#
loop_
_entity.id
_entity.type
_entity.pdbx_description
1 polymer ?
#
loop_
_entity_poly.entity_id
_entity_poly.type
_entity_poly.pdbx_seq_one_letter_code
_entity_poly.pdbx_strand_id
1 'polypeptide(L)' 'MKEVYSTNDPVQLSFVEAVLKDARLNPVTLDSQTASIFGGAVPWVNRRVLVADEDWEQARQVLKDALGEAYKPPNP' A
#
# COMPACT_ATOMS: atom_id res chain seq x y z
N MET A 1 -6.87 7.89 9.45
CA MET A 1 -5.95 7.10 8.61
C MET A 1 -6.42 7.22 7.17
N LYS A 2 -5.51 7.48 6.23
CA LYS A 2 -5.80 7.62 4.79
C LYS A 2 -5.01 6.62 3.95
N GLU A 3 -5.65 6.13 2.90
CA GLU A 3 -5.01 5.28 1.88
C GLU A 3 -3.99 6.07 1.07
N VAL A 4 -2.79 5.52 0.89
CA VAL A 4 -1.70 6.12 0.10
C VAL A 4 -1.34 5.32 -1.15
N TYR A 5 -1.66 4.03 -1.15
CA TYR A 5 -1.38 3.11 -2.24
C TYR A 5 -2.30 1.89 -2.17
N SER A 6 -2.66 1.34 -3.32
CA SER A 6 -3.44 0.10 -3.42
C SER A 6 -2.88 -0.77 -4.53
N THR A 7 -2.56 -2.02 -4.22
CA THR A 7 -2.03 -2.97 -5.21
C THR A 7 -2.47 -4.40 -4.92
N ASN A 8 -2.61 -5.18 -5.99
CA ASN A 8 -2.78 -6.64 -5.92
C ASN A 8 -1.45 -7.38 -6.05
N ASP A 9 -0.37 -6.66 -6.40
CA ASP A 9 0.95 -7.24 -6.58
C ASP A 9 1.69 -7.30 -5.22
N PRO A 10 2.05 -8.50 -4.73
CA PRO A 10 2.72 -8.65 -3.44
C PRO A 10 4.13 -8.05 -3.41
N VAL A 11 4.83 -7.98 -4.54
CA VAL A 11 6.18 -7.38 -4.62
C VAL A 11 6.08 -5.87 -4.46
N GLN A 12 5.15 -5.23 -5.17
CA GLN A 12 4.91 -3.80 -5.01
C GLN A 12 4.48 -3.45 -3.59
N LEU A 13 3.65 -4.28 -2.96
CA LEU A 13 3.23 -4.07 -1.59
C LEU A 13 4.42 -4.07 -0.63
N SER A 14 5.27 -5.10 -0.69
CA SER A 14 6.47 -5.19 0.15
C SER A 14 7.43 -4.03 -0.10
N PHE A 15 7.56 -3.57 -1.35
CA PHE A 15 8.36 -2.40 -1.69
C PHE A 15 7.81 -1.12 -1.05
N VAL A 16 6.51 -0.86 -1.19
CA VAL A 16 5.82 0.29 -0.60
C VAL A 16 5.94 0.29 0.92
N GLU A 17 5.73 -0.87 1.57
CA GLU A 17 5.91 -0.98 3.02
C GLU A 17 7.35 -0.73 3.46
N ALA A 18 8.35 -1.23 2.73
CA ALA A 18 9.75 -1.00 3.04
C ALA A 18 10.13 0.48 2.91
N VAL A 19 9.72 1.13 1.81
CA VAL A 19 9.98 2.55 1.56
C VAL A 19 9.33 3.44 2.62
N LEU A 20 8.08 3.16 3.00
CA LEU A 20 7.40 3.92 4.06
C LEU A 20 8.07 3.71 5.42
N LYS A 21 8.47 2.49 5.75
CA LYS A 21 9.20 2.20 7.00
C LYS A 21 10.57 2.87 7.03
N ASP A 22 11.29 2.94 5.91
CA ASP A 22 12.57 3.63 5.79
C ASP A 22 12.42 5.14 6.05
N ALA A 23 11.33 5.73 5.58
CA ALA A 23 10.93 7.11 5.88
C ALA A 23 10.42 7.32 7.32
N ARG A 24 10.51 6.32 8.20
CA ARG A 24 9.97 6.32 9.57
C ARG A 24 8.47 6.53 9.66
N LEU A 25 7.73 6.17 8.61
CA LEU A 25 6.27 6.19 8.60
C LEU A 25 5.74 4.85 9.09
N ASN A 26 4.53 4.87 9.64
CA ASN A 26 3.84 3.67 10.12
C ASN A 26 2.73 3.26 9.14
N PRO A 27 3.05 2.51 8.05
CA PRO A 27 2.04 2.00 7.15
C PRO A 27 1.22 0.90 7.81
N VAL A 28 -0.10 0.96 7.59
CA VAL A 28 -1.08 -0.05 7.97
C VAL A 28 -1.62 -0.67 6.70
N THR A 29 -1.32 -1.95 6.50
CA THR A 29 -1.82 -2.70 5.35
C THR A 29 -3.18 -3.32 5.70
N LEU A 30 -4.25 -2.85 5.04
CA LEU A 30 -5.54 -3.51 5.02
C LEU A 30 -5.56 -4.55 3.89
N ASP A 31 -5.44 -5.82 4.29
CA ASP A 31 -5.82 -6.96 3.47
C ASP A 31 -7.34 -7.17 3.68
N SER A 32 -8.15 -7.01 2.64
CA SER A 32 -9.56 -7.39 2.70
C SER A 32 -9.64 -8.92 2.83
N GLN A 33 -9.60 -9.40 4.08
CA GLN A 33 -9.64 -10.80 4.45
C GLN A 33 -10.98 -11.46 4.07
N THR A 34 -11.12 -11.90 2.81
CA THR A 34 -12.11 -12.91 2.41
C THR A 34 -11.55 -13.82 1.31
N ALA A 35 -10.27 -14.19 1.37
CA ALA A 35 -9.70 -15.23 0.49
C ALA A 35 -9.58 -16.61 1.16
N SER A 36 -9.78 -16.71 2.48
CA SER A 36 -9.47 -17.94 3.25
C SER A 36 -10.53 -19.05 3.18
N ILE A 37 -11.55 -18.98 2.31
CA ILE A 37 -12.62 -20.01 2.26
C ILE A 37 -12.42 -21.02 1.11
N PHE A 38 -11.60 -20.73 0.08
CA PHE A 38 -11.46 -21.63 -1.07
C PHE A 38 -10.01 -21.79 -1.55
N GLY A 39 -9.25 -22.68 -0.90
CA GLY A 39 -8.36 -23.67 -1.54
C GLY A 39 -7.36 -23.27 -2.64
N GLY A 40 -7.04 -22.00 -2.84
CA GLY A 40 -6.12 -21.55 -3.88
C GLY A 40 -5.85 -20.07 -3.75
N ALA A 41 -4.62 -19.65 -4.05
CA ALA A 41 -4.21 -18.25 -4.06
C ALA A 41 -5.22 -17.42 -4.89
N VAL A 42 -6.10 -16.67 -4.22
CA VAL A 42 -7.05 -15.78 -4.90
C VAL A 42 -6.25 -14.55 -5.34
N PRO A 43 -6.10 -14.28 -6.65
CA PRO A 43 -5.26 -13.18 -7.16
C PRO A 43 -5.89 -11.79 -7.00
N TRP A 44 -7.02 -11.66 -6.31
CA TRP A 44 -7.88 -10.46 -6.30
C TRP A 44 -8.08 -9.82 -4.93
N VAL A 45 -7.21 -10.10 -3.95
CA VAL A 45 -7.22 -9.34 -2.70
C VAL A 45 -6.50 -8.01 -2.95
N ASN A 46 -7.29 -6.95 -3.12
CA ASN A 46 -6.77 -5.59 -3.17
C ASN A 46 -6.23 -5.24 -1.78
N ARG A 47 -4.90 -5.22 -1.64
CA ARG A 47 -4.23 -4.82 -0.41
C ARG A 47 -4.01 -3.32 -0.46
N ARG A 48 -4.55 -2.64 0.55
CA ARG A 48 -4.54 -1.18 0.67
C ARG A 48 -3.56 -0.79 1.75
N VAL A 49 -2.64 0.12 1.42
CA VAL A 49 -1.69 0.68 2.38
C VAL A 49 -2.22 2.02 2.84
N LEU A 50 -2.44 2.15 4.15
CA LEU A 50 -2.91 3.36 4.80
C LEU A 50 -1.82 3.92 5.71
N VAL A 51 -1.85 5.22 5.96
CA VAL A 51 -0.99 5.91 6.94
C VAL A 51 -1.84 6.87 7.77
N ALA A 52 -1.26 7.50 8.79
CA ALA A 52 -1.94 8.57 9.51
C ALA A 52 -2.27 9.75 8.58
N ASP A 53 -3.35 10.48 8.86
CA ASP A 53 -3.75 11.62 8.01
C ASP A 53 -2.67 12.70 7.93
N GLU A 54 -1.94 12.91 9.03
CA GLU A 54 -0.80 13.84 9.12
C GLU A 54 0.39 13.42 8.24
N ASP A 55 0.61 12.11 8.13
CA ASP A 55 1.71 11.51 7.37
C ASP A 55 1.36 11.28 5.89
N TRP A 56 0.10 11.44 5.51
CA TRP A 56 -0.40 11.08 4.18
C TRP A 56 0.33 11.83 3.06
N GLU A 57 0.57 13.12 3.24
CA GLU A 57 1.24 13.94 2.24
C GLU A 57 2.70 13.55 2.09
N GLN A 58 3.39 13.28 3.21
CA GLN A 58 4.77 12.81 3.22
C GLN A 58 4.90 11.43 2.59
N ALA A 59 4.05 10.47 3.00
CA ALA A 59 3.99 9.13 2.43
C ALA A 59 3.79 9.16 0.91
N ARG A 60 2.89 10.01 0.43
CA ARG A 60 2.65 10.21 -1.00
C ARG A 60 3.88 10.75 -1.72
N GLN A 61 4.58 11.72 -1.15
CA GLN A 61 5.79 12.26 -1.75
C GLN A 61 6.92 11.22 -1.81
N VAL A 62 7.17 10.51 -0.71
CA VAL A 62 8.19 9.46 -0.64
C VAL A 62 7.90 8.35 -1.64
N LEU A 63 6.64 7.88 -1.72
CA LEU A 63 6.26 6.85 -2.69
C LEU A 63 6.37 7.34 -4.13
N LYS A 64 6.03 8.60 -4.39
CA LYS A 64 6.19 9.19 -5.73
C LYS A 64 7.66 9.30 -6.13
N ASP A 65 8.53 9.65 -5.19
CA ASP A 65 9.99 9.72 -5.42
C ASP A 65 10.58 8.32 -5.67
N ALA A 66 10.16 7.32 -4.88
CA ALA A 66 10.66 5.95 -5.00
C ALA A 66 10.11 5.17 -6.21
N LEU A 67 8.82 5.34 -6.55
CA LEU A 67 8.15 4.61 -7.65
C LEU A 67 8.16 5.38 -8.98
N GLY A 68 8.34 6.70 -8.96
CA GLY A 68 8.31 7.53 -10.16
C GLY A 68 7.02 7.35 -10.96
N GLU A 69 7.16 6.96 -12.24
CA GLU A 69 6.02 6.70 -13.15
C GLU A 69 5.17 5.48 -12.76
N ALA A 70 5.72 4.57 -11.95
CA ALA A 70 4.98 3.42 -11.45
C ALA A 70 4.02 3.78 -10.29
N TYR A 71 4.12 5.00 -9.74
CA TYR A 71 3.24 5.44 -8.66
C TYR A 71 1.80 5.58 -9.16
N LYS A 72 0.92 4.68 -8.70
CA LYS A 72 -0.52 4.82 -8.83
C LYS A 72 -1.12 5.46 -7.57
N PRO A 73 -1.74 6.65 -7.69
CA PRO A 73 -2.46 7.22 -6.57
C PRO A 73 -3.65 6.32 -6.20
N PRO A 74 -4.04 6.31 -4.92
CA PRO A 74 -5.23 5.59 -4.47
C PRO A 74 -6.47 6.19 -5.16
N ASN A 75 -7.46 5.33 -5.45
CA ASN A 75 -8.70 5.76 -6.09
C ASN A 75 -9.44 6.72 -5.13
N PRO A 76 -9.96 7.87 -5.63
CA PRO A 76 -10.68 8.84 -4.81
C PRO A 76 -11.98 8.29 -4.22
#